data_AF-A0A7S0PDS2-F1
#
_entry.id   AF-A0A7S0PDS2-F1
#
_cell.length_a   1.000
_cell.length_b   1.000
_cell.length_c   1.000
_cell.angle_alpha   90.00
_cell.angle_beta   90.00
_cell.angle_gamma   90.00
#
_symmetry.space_group_name_H-M   'P 1'
#
loop_
_entity.id
_entity.type
_entity.pdbx_description
1 polymer ?
#
loop_
_entity_poly.entity_id
_entity_poly.type
_entity_poly.pdbx_seq_one_letter_code
_entity_poly.pdbx_strand_id
1 'polypeptide(L)'
;GVAAMASAAVEVNVEGVEPAVAIFFVDVAEGLAKDPSIAASVQGVIQFEIKGSSEWVVDLRRPPGRVVRGSTRSPDTRIEYASARVFEEINAGKRSATLAFTTGQVKVKGDFGLVSSLLKRVQESAKAAEAEARVRAAAAARAREAELTPHYGGTSKASAAQAASPQRRGAPAAHA
;
A
#
# COMPACT_ATOMS: atom_id res chain seq x y z
N GLY A 1 -15.47 2.65 -17.73
CA GLY A 1 -15.18 1.23 -17.52
C GLY A 1 -13.80 1.09 -16.94
N VAL A 2 -13.71 0.70 -15.67
CA VAL A 2 -12.64 -0.12 -15.07
C VAL A 2 -13.29 -0.78 -13.86
N ALA A 3 -14.26 -1.64 -14.16
CA ALA A 3 -14.81 -2.55 -13.18
C ALA A 3 -13.76 -3.64 -12.90
N ALA A 4 -13.63 -3.98 -11.62
CA ALA A 4 -13.12 -5.26 -11.13
C ALA A 4 -11.69 -5.63 -11.59
N MET A 5 -10.68 -5.14 -10.86
CA MET A 5 -9.63 -6.07 -10.43
C MET A 5 -10.11 -6.68 -9.11
N ALA A 6 -10.99 -7.66 -9.27
CA ALA A 6 -11.42 -8.52 -8.20
C ALA A 6 -10.19 -9.16 -7.56
N SER A 7 -10.15 -9.07 -6.24
CA SER A 7 -9.39 -9.90 -5.33
C SER A 7 -9.33 -11.35 -5.84
N ALA A 8 -8.27 -11.70 -6.55
CA ALA A 8 -7.75 -13.05 -6.48
C ALA A 8 -6.97 -13.06 -5.16
N ALA A 9 -7.64 -13.48 -4.08
CA ALA A 9 -6.96 -13.79 -2.84
C ALA A 9 -5.78 -14.68 -3.21
N VAL A 10 -4.57 -14.28 -2.85
CA VAL A 10 -3.41 -15.14 -3.05
C VAL A 10 -3.60 -16.30 -2.07
N GLU A 11 -4.16 -17.41 -2.58
CA GLU A 11 -4.43 -18.59 -1.77
C GLU A 11 -3.10 -19.25 -1.38
N VAL A 12 -2.60 -18.87 -0.22
CA VAL A 12 -1.46 -19.48 0.43
C VAL A 12 -1.98 -20.55 1.39
N ASN A 13 -1.60 -21.82 1.19
CA ASN A 13 -1.98 -22.88 2.13
C ASN A 13 -1.24 -22.71 3.47
N VAL A 14 -1.99 -22.35 4.52
CA VAL A 14 -1.48 -22.08 5.88
C VAL A 14 -1.97 -23.06 6.95
N GLU A 15 -2.60 -24.18 6.56
CA GLU A 15 -3.18 -25.13 7.52
C GLU A 15 -2.13 -25.72 8.48
N GLY A 16 -2.37 -25.61 9.79
CA GLY A 16 -1.44 -26.13 10.80
C GLY A 16 -0.09 -25.39 10.88
N VAL A 17 -0.02 -24.16 10.36
CA VAL A 17 1.14 -23.27 10.48
C VAL A 17 0.94 -22.31 11.66
N GLU A 18 2.02 -22.01 12.38
CA GLU A 18 2.01 -20.99 13.44
C GLU A 18 1.49 -19.63 12.90
N PRO A 19 0.54 -18.95 13.59
CA PRO A 19 -0.19 -17.82 13.01
C PRO A 19 0.69 -16.69 12.47
N ALA A 20 1.73 -16.26 13.18
CA ALA A 20 2.56 -15.16 12.71
C ALA A 20 3.46 -15.56 11.53
N VAL A 21 3.85 -16.83 11.42
CA VAL A 21 4.49 -17.36 10.22
C VAL A 21 3.52 -17.34 9.03
N ALA A 22 2.29 -17.82 9.23
CA ALA A 22 1.26 -17.81 8.19
C ALA A 22 0.97 -16.39 7.69
N ILE A 23 0.72 -15.46 8.60
CA ILE A 23 0.43 -14.05 8.30
C ILE A 23 1.57 -13.44 7.48
N PHE A 24 2.83 -13.66 7.88
CA PHE A 24 3.97 -13.15 7.13
C PHE A 24 3.97 -13.59 5.66
N PHE A 25 3.75 -14.89 5.39
CA PHE A 25 3.80 -15.37 4.01
C PHE A 25 2.56 -14.97 3.19
N VAL A 26 1.41 -14.79 3.83
CA VAL A 26 0.23 -14.17 3.20
C VAL A 26 0.54 -12.71 2.84
N ASP A 27 1.10 -11.92 3.76
CA ASP A 27 1.46 -10.52 3.52
C ASP A 27 2.50 -10.38 2.40
N VAL A 28 3.49 -11.27 2.34
CA VAL A 28 4.45 -11.33 1.24
C VAL A 28 3.74 -11.58 -0.09
N ALA A 29 2.81 -12.54 -0.13
CA ALA A 29 2.10 -12.89 -1.35
C ALA A 29 1.19 -11.74 -1.83
N GLU A 30 0.51 -11.06 -0.90
CA GLU A 30 -0.24 -9.84 -1.19
C GLU A 30 0.65 -8.69 -1.66
N GLY A 31 1.79 -8.48 -1.02
CA GLY A 31 2.75 -7.44 -1.39
C GLY A 31 3.26 -7.62 -2.81
N LEU A 32 3.59 -8.86 -3.18
CA LEU A 32 3.99 -9.23 -4.54
C LEU A 32 2.86 -9.02 -5.56
N ALA A 33 1.62 -9.33 -5.19
CA ALA A 33 0.45 -9.07 -6.05
C ALA A 33 0.20 -7.56 -6.25
N LYS A 34 0.39 -6.75 -5.20
CA LYS A 34 0.25 -5.29 -5.24
C LYS A 34 1.37 -4.61 -6.03
N ASP A 35 2.59 -5.15 -5.96
CA ASP A 35 3.76 -4.65 -6.68
C ASP A 35 4.51 -5.77 -7.43
N PRO A 36 4.03 -6.14 -8.64
CA PRO A 36 4.67 -7.17 -9.47
C PRO A 36 6.10 -6.80 -9.90
N SER A 37 6.50 -5.53 -9.80
CA SER A 37 7.84 -5.08 -10.18
C SER A 37 8.92 -5.62 -9.24
N ILE A 38 8.55 -6.02 -8.02
CA ILE A 38 9.46 -6.68 -7.07
C ILE A 38 10.00 -7.97 -7.69
N ALA A 39 9.09 -8.84 -8.16
CA ALA A 39 9.48 -10.10 -8.81
C ALA A 39 10.26 -9.84 -10.11
N ALA A 40 9.80 -8.87 -10.92
CA ALA A 40 10.47 -8.51 -12.17
C ALA A 40 11.93 -8.07 -11.98
N SER A 41 12.26 -7.44 -10.86
CA SER A 41 13.60 -6.95 -10.54
C SER A 41 14.50 -7.97 -9.84
N VAL A 42 13.94 -8.85 -9.00
CA VAL A 42 14.74 -9.76 -8.16
C VAL A 42 15.03 -11.08 -8.88
N GLN A 43 14.05 -11.64 -9.61
CA GLN A 43 14.21 -12.81 -10.49
C GLN A 43 14.95 -14.02 -9.87
N GLY A 44 14.41 -14.64 -8.82
CA GLY A 44 15.00 -15.85 -8.24
C GLY A 44 14.09 -16.58 -7.26
N VAL A 45 14.59 -17.67 -6.68
CA VAL A 45 13.83 -18.57 -5.79
C VAL A 45 14.47 -18.61 -4.41
N ILE A 46 13.72 -18.18 -3.40
CA ILE A 46 14.16 -18.20 -2.01
C ILE A 46 13.36 -19.25 -1.26
N GLN A 47 14.05 -20.16 -0.56
CA GLN A 47 13.45 -21.08 0.38
C GLN A 47 13.69 -20.61 1.81
N PHE A 48 12.63 -20.58 2.62
CA PHE A 48 12.66 -20.33 4.05
C PHE A 48 12.41 -21.65 4.77
N GLU A 49 13.28 -21.99 5.73
CA GLU A 49 13.14 -23.16 6.59
C GLU A 49 13.03 -22.69 8.04
N ILE A 50 11.86 -22.85 8.66
CA ILE A 50 11.62 -22.39 10.02
C ILE A 50 11.52 -23.63 10.92
N LYS A 51 12.60 -23.90 11.68
CA LYS A 51 12.68 -25.11 12.51
C LYS A 51 11.53 -25.18 13.51
N GLY A 52 10.91 -26.36 13.59
CA GLY A 52 9.77 -26.62 14.46
C GLY A 52 8.45 -26.01 13.97
N SER A 53 8.42 -25.41 12.76
CA SER A 53 7.22 -24.86 12.15
C SER A 53 7.04 -25.36 10.73
N SER A 54 7.49 -24.61 9.73
CA SER A 54 7.14 -24.83 8.32
C SER A 54 8.25 -24.38 7.37
N GLU A 55 8.20 -24.91 6.15
CA GLU A 55 9.04 -24.50 5.04
C GLU A 55 8.21 -23.72 4.03
N TRP A 56 8.85 -22.76 3.36
CA TRP A 56 8.20 -21.90 2.38
C TRP A 56 9.11 -21.62 1.20
N VAL A 57 8.53 -21.48 0.02
CA VAL A 57 9.20 -21.06 -1.21
C VAL A 57 8.58 -19.78 -1.71
N VAL A 58 9.43 -18.77 -1.93
CA VAL A 58 9.10 -17.52 -2.61
C VAL A 58 9.79 -17.54 -3.98
N ASP A 59 9.00 -17.74 -5.03
CA ASP A 59 9.45 -17.80 -6.42
C ASP A 59 9.15 -16.47 -7.12
N LEU A 60 10.21 -15.74 -7.43
CA LEU A 60 10.18 -14.42 -8.06
C LEU A 60 10.59 -14.46 -9.53
N ARG A 61 10.70 -15.66 -10.14
CA ARG A 61 11.12 -15.79 -11.54
C ARG A 61 10.10 -15.24 -12.54
N ARG A 62 8.85 -15.06 -12.11
CA ARG A 62 7.76 -14.52 -12.93
C ARG A 62 6.93 -13.55 -12.09
N PRO A 63 6.63 -12.34 -12.59
CA PRO A 63 5.65 -11.47 -11.96
C PRO A 63 4.25 -12.12 -11.91
N PRO A 64 3.44 -11.89 -10.87
CA PRO A 64 3.73 -11.05 -9.68
C PRO A 64 4.70 -11.69 -8.69
N GLY A 65 5.03 -12.97 -8.85
CA GLY A 65 5.72 -13.80 -7.88
C GLY A 65 4.76 -14.81 -7.28
N ARG A 66 5.29 -15.85 -6.65
CA ARG A 66 4.48 -16.92 -6.04
C ARG A 66 5.05 -17.33 -4.69
N VAL A 67 4.17 -17.43 -3.71
CA VAL A 67 4.48 -17.96 -2.38
C VAL A 67 3.82 -19.33 -2.22
N VAL A 68 4.58 -20.31 -1.76
CA VAL A 68 4.12 -21.71 -1.66
C VAL A 68 4.65 -22.32 -0.38
N ARG A 69 3.81 -23.07 0.33
CA ARG A 69 4.27 -23.90 1.45
C ARG A 69 5.05 -25.11 0.95
N GLY A 70 6.11 -25.45 1.66
CA GLY A 70 6.99 -26.58 1.39
C GLY A 70 8.41 -26.15 0.99
N SER A 71 9.14 -27.08 0.39
CA SER A 71 10.52 -26.89 -0.03
C SER A 71 10.70 -27.10 -1.54
N THR A 72 11.84 -26.64 -2.05
CA THR A 72 12.26 -26.87 -3.43
C THR A 72 13.64 -27.52 -3.44
N ARG A 73 13.93 -28.33 -4.47
CA ARG A 73 15.22 -29.00 -4.63
C ARG A 73 16.34 -28.03 -5.04
N SER A 74 15.98 -26.94 -5.68
CA SER A 74 16.93 -26.00 -6.29
C SER A 74 16.56 -24.55 -5.96
N PRO A 75 16.64 -24.14 -4.69
CA PRO A 75 16.56 -22.73 -4.35
C PRO A 75 17.86 -22.02 -4.74
N ASP A 76 17.76 -20.78 -5.21
CA ASP A 76 18.93 -19.91 -5.40
C ASP A 76 19.47 -19.46 -4.03
N THR A 77 18.57 -19.26 -3.07
CA THR A 77 18.92 -18.96 -1.69
C THR A 77 18.07 -19.74 -0.71
N ARG A 78 18.69 -20.30 0.33
CA ARG A 78 18.02 -20.92 1.47
C ARG A 78 18.31 -20.15 2.74
N ILE A 79 17.26 -19.80 3.47
CA ILE A 79 17.32 -19.10 4.75
C ILE A 79 16.74 -20.02 5.83
N GLU A 80 17.58 -20.47 6.75
CA GLU A 80 17.20 -21.35 7.87
C GLU A 80 17.10 -20.53 9.16
N TYR A 81 15.96 -20.62 9.84
CA TYR A 81 15.73 -20.01 11.16
C TYR A 81 15.76 -21.09 12.25
N ALA A 82 16.43 -20.78 13.35
CA ALA A 82 16.57 -21.71 14.48
C ALA A 82 15.24 -22.07 15.17
N SER A 83 14.23 -21.20 15.08
CA SER A 83 12.86 -21.47 15.52
C SER A 83 11.90 -20.44 14.93
N ALA A 84 10.60 -20.71 15.04
CA ALA A 84 9.55 -19.77 14.65
C ALA A 84 9.61 -18.46 15.46
N ARG A 85 9.89 -18.52 16.78
CA ARG A 85 10.13 -17.33 17.60
C ARG A 85 11.27 -16.44 17.07
N VAL A 86 12.39 -17.00 16.61
CA VAL A 86 13.48 -16.21 16.02
C VAL A 86 13.02 -15.51 14.75
N PHE A 87 12.29 -16.22 13.89
CA PHE A 87 11.69 -15.67 12.69
C PHE A 87 10.74 -14.51 13.02
N GLU A 88 9.80 -14.71 13.94
CA GLU A 88 8.83 -13.70 14.37
C GLU A 88 9.50 -12.45 14.95
N GLU A 89 10.45 -12.62 15.87
CA GLU A 89 11.14 -11.49 16.50
C GLU A 89 11.97 -10.68 15.48
N ILE A 90 12.57 -11.34 14.48
CA ILE A 90 13.28 -10.65 13.39
C ILE A 90 12.30 -9.86 12.51
N ASN A 91 11.21 -10.50 12.07
CA ASN A 91 10.23 -9.84 11.20
C ASN A 91 9.46 -8.72 11.92
N ALA A 92 9.29 -8.81 13.24
CA ALA A 92 8.74 -7.74 14.07
C ALA A 92 9.77 -6.65 14.44
N GLY A 93 11.04 -6.77 14.01
CA GLY A 93 12.11 -5.84 14.37
C GLY A 93 12.57 -5.89 15.82
N LYS A 94 12.10 -6.86 16.61
CA LYS A 94 12.44 -7.07 18.02
C LYS A 94 13.80 -7.75 18.21
N ARG A 95 14.31 -8.41 17.17
CA ARG A 95 15.62 -9.05 17.14
C ARG A 95 16.42 -8.59 15.92
N SER A 96 17.70 -8.31 16.12
CA SER A 96 18.62 -7.98 15.02
C SER A 96 18.87 -9.21 14.14
N ALA A 97 18.51 -9.11 12.86
CA ALA A 97 18.80 -10.14 11.86
C ALA A 97 20.30 -10.38 11.70
N THR A 98 21.11 -9.31 11.72
CA THR A 98 22.57 -9.40 11.65
C THR A 98 23.13 -10.21 12.82
N LEU A 99 22.72 -9.90 14.05
CA LEU A 99 23.20 -10.64 15.22
C LEU A 99 22.74 -12.11 15.19
N ALA A 100 21.49 -12.36 14.79
CA ALA A 100 20.97 -13.72 14.64
C ALA A 100 21.75 -14.52 13.59
N PHE A 101 22.18 -13.89 12.50
CA PHE A 101 23.07 -14.51 11.51
C PHE A 101 24.45 -14.81 12.08
N THR A 102 25.12 -13.84 12.71
CA THR A 102 26.47 -14.02 13.26
C THR A 102 26.52 -15.05 14.38
N THR A 103 25.43 -15.19 15.15
CA THR A 103 25.29 -16.19 16.23
C THR A 103 24.78 -17.55 15.75
N GLY A 104 24.51 -17.72 14.45
CA GLY A 104 24.07 -18.98 13.84
C GLY A 104 22.60 -19.33 14.09
N GLN A 105 21.80 -18.41 14.62
CA GLN A 105 20.35 -18.54 14.77
C GLN A 105 19.61 -18.36 13.45
N VAL A 106 20.23 -17.65 12.50
CA VAL A 106 19.85 -17.59 11.10
C VAL A 106 21.03 -18.08 10.27
N LYS A 107 20.76 -18.95 9.30
CA LYS A 107 21.77 -19.35 8.30
C LYS A 107 21.23 -19.01 6.93
N VAL A 108 22.10 -18.44 6.10
CA VAL A 108 21.78 -18.15 4.70
C VAL A 108 22.79 -18.91 3.85
N LYS A 109 22.30 -19.66 2.87
CA LYS A 109 23.10 -20.42 1.90
C LYS A 109 22.66 -20.02 0.50
N GLY A 110 23.61 -19.87 -0.43
CA GLY A 110 23.33 -19.47 -1.80
C GLY A 110 23.51 -17.96 -2.02
N ASP A 111 22.65 -17.36 -2.84
CA ASP A 111 22.81 -15.97 -3.28
C ASP A 111 22.33 -14.97 -2.22
N PHE A 112 23.28 -14.35 -1.50
CA PHE A 112 22.99 -13.25 -0.58
C PHE A 112 22.62 -11.94 -1.29
N GLY A 113 23.11 -11.72 -2.51
CA GLY A 113 22.78 -10.55 -3.32
C GLY A 113 21.30 -10.52 -3.70
N LEU A 114 20.71 -11.69 -3.94
CA LEU A 114 19.28 -11.86 -4.17
C LEU A 114 18.46 -11.45 -2.93
N VAL A 115 18.88 -11.85 -1.72
CA VAL A 115 18.24 -11.44 -0.46
C VAL A 115 18.34 -9.94 -0.25
N SER A 116 19.52 -9.36 -0.44
CA SER A 116 19.73 -7.91 -0.31
C SER A 116 18.86 -7.12 -1.30
N SER A 117 18.77 -7.59 -2.54
CA SER A 117 17.93 -6.98 -3.59
C SER A 117 16.44 -7.05 -3.25
N LEU A 118 15.97 -8.20 -2.77
CA LEU A 118 14.60 -8.34 -2.29
C LEU A 118 14.29 -7.38 -1.15
N LEU A 119 15.13 -7.35 -0.10
CA LEU A 119 14.94 -6.48 1.05
C LEU A 119 14.89 -5.00 0.65
N LYS A 120 15.83 -4.57 -0.20
CA LYS A 120 15.84 -3.21 -0.73
C LYS A 120 14.55 -2.90 -1.48
N ARG A 121 14.10 -3.79 -2.36
CA ARG A 121 12.94 -3.54 -3.21
C ARG A 121 11.63 -3.51 -2.41
N VAL A 122 11.48 -4.38 -1.41
CA VAL A 122 10.35 -4.35 -0.47
C VAL A 122 10.33 -3.05 0.32
N GLN A 123 11.48 -2.56 0.80
CA GLN A 123 11.58 -1.27 1.51
C GLN A 123 11.23 -0.08 0.61
N GLU A 124 11.67 -0.09 -0.65
CA GLU A 124 11.33 0.95 -1.63
C GLU A 124 9.83 0.96 -1.90
N SER A 125 9.23 -0.22 -2.10
CA SER A 125 7.80 -0.39 -2.35
C SER A 125 6.94 0.07 -1.17
N ALA A 126 7.33 -0.26 0.06
CA ALA A 126 6.66 0.21 1.28
C ALA A 126 6.69 1.75 1.40
N LYS A 127 7.87 2.36 1.19
CA LYS A 127 8.02 3.83 1.22
C LYS A 127 7.19 4.52 0.14
N ALA A 128 7.13 3.93 -1.07
CA ALA A 128 6.31 4.45 -2.15
C ALA A 128 4.81 4.38 -1.80
N ALA A 129 4.34 3.25 -1.28
CA ALA A 129 2.96 3.07 -0.84
C ALA A 129 2.55 4.07 0.26
N GLU A 130 3.45 4.33 1.23
CA GLU A 130 3.24 5.35 2.27
C GLU A 130 3.16 6.77 1.68
N ALA A 131 4.05 7.11 0.75
CA ALA A 131 4.06 8.43 0.10
C ALA A 131 2.75 8.64 -0.68
N GLU A 132 2.31 7.64 -1.44
CA GLU A 132 1.03 7.68 -2.15
C GLU A 132 -0.17 7.80 -1.21
N ALA A 133 -0.17 7.06 -0.09
CA ALA A 133 -1.23 7.16 0.90
C ALA A 133 -1.32 8.57 1.51
N ARG A 134 -0.17 9.21 1.78
CA ARG A 134 -0.11 10.60 2.25
C ARG A 134 -0.65 11.58 1.21
N VAL A 135 -0.30 11.41 -0.07
CA VAL A 135 -0.83 12.25 -1.16
C VAL A 135 -2.34 12.10 -1.28
N ARG A 136 -2.85 10.86 -1.25
CA ARG A 136 -4.30 10.58 -1.28
C ARG A 136 -5.03 11.19 -0.08
N ALA A 137 -4.46 11.09 1.12
CA ALA A 137 -5.04 11.68 2.33
C ALA A 137 -5.09 13.21 2.24
N ALA A 138 -4.02 13.85 1.75
CA ALA A 138 -3.99 15.30 1.54
C ALA A 138 -5.00 15.77 0.48
N ALA A 139 -5.17 15.01 -0.61
CA ALA A 139 -6.17 15.30 -1.63
C ALA A 139 -7.61 15.16 -1.09
N ALA A 140 -7.88 14.10 -0.32
CA ALA A 140 -9.19 13.89 0.32
C ALA A 140 -9.52 14.96 1.36
N ALA A 141 -8.54 15.43 2.14
CA ALA A 141 -8.72 16.53 3.09
C ALA A 141 -9.07 17.85 2.38
N ARG A 142 -8.35 18.18 1.30
CA ARG A 142 -8.62 19.38 0.49
C ARG A 142 -10.00 19.33 -0.18
N ALA A 143 -10.44 18.16 -0.65
CA ALA A 143 -11.77 18.00 -1.23
C ALA A 143 -12.89 18.21 -0.18
N ARG A 144 -12.72 17.67 1.03
CA ARG A 144 -13.67 17.88 2.14
C ARG A 144 -13.73 19.32 2.61
N GLU A 145 -12.61 20.03 2.65
CA GLU A 145 -12.54 21.45 3.02
C GLU A 145 -13.26 22.33 1.98
N ALA A 146 -13.16 22.00 0.69
CA ALA A 146 -13.90 22.70 -0.37
C ALA A 146 -15.42 22.50 -0.27
N GLU A 147 -15.89 21.29 0.11
CA GLU A 147 -17.32 20.99 0.31
C GLU A 147 -17.92 21.58 1.59
N LEU A 148 -17.10 21.90 2.59
CA LEU A 148 -17.53 22.50 3.86
C LEU A 148 -17.56 24.03 3.85
N THR A 149 -17.21 24.69 2.73
CA THR A 149 -17.43 26.13 2.60
C THR A 149 -18.90 26.42 2.32
N PRO A 150 -19.66 27.07 3.24
CA PRO A 150 -20.94 27.62 2.86
C PRO A 150 -20.64 28.72 1.85
N HIS A 151 -21.29 28.66 0.70
CA HIS A 151 -21.35 29.79 -0.23
C HIS A 151 -22.04 30.97 0.48
N TYR A 152 -21.29 31.76 1.24
CA TYR A 152 -21.72 33.10 1.62
C TYR A 152 -21.37 34.02 0.44
N GLY A 153 -22.17 33.92 -0.62
CA GLY A 153 -21.77 34.36 -1.96
C GLY A 153 -22.86 34.90 -2.87
N GLY A 154 -23.90 35.54 -2.34
CA GLY A 154 -24.47 36.73 -2.99
C GLY A 154 -25.78 36.61 -3.80
N THR A 155 -26.63 37.63 -3.64
CA THR A 155 -27.20 38.54 -4.68
C THR A 155 -28.56 39.11 -4.24
N SER A 156 -28.57 40.22 -3.48
CA SER A 156 -29.75 41.11 -3.46
C SER A 156 -29.65 42.07 -4.66
N LYS A 157 -29.91 41.55 -5.86
CA LYS A 157 -30.23 42.38 -7.02
C LYS A 157 -31.37 41.72 -7.81
N ALA A 158 -32.58 41.79 -7.26
CA ALA A 158 -33.82 41.82 -8.04
C ALA A 158 -34.08 43.31 -8.37
N SER A 159 -34.09 43.80 -9.62
CA SER A 159 -34.97 43.51 -10.77
C SER A 159 -36.45 43.57 -10.35
N ALA A 160 -37.34 44.41 -10.85
CA ALA A 160 -37.43 45.19 -12.07
C ALA A 160 -38.44 46.36 -11.85
N ALA A 161 -38.19 47.53 -12.43
CA ALA A 161 -38.97 48.13 -13.52
C ALA A 161 -40.48 48.41 -13.27
N GLN A 162 -40.81 49.70 -13.29
CA GLN A 162 -41.84 50.30 -14.15
C GLN A 162 -43.32 50.23 -13.71
N ALA A 163 -43.77 51.32 -13.09
CA ALA A 163 -45.13 51.82 -13.24
C ALA A 163 -45.07 53.30 -13.65
N ALA A 164 -45.17 53.54 -14.95
CA ALA A 164 -45.45 54.86 -15.50
C ALA A 164 -46.96 54.94 -15.79
N SER A 165 -47.63 55.96 -15.25
CA SER A 165 -48.75 56.62 -15.94
C SER A 165 -49.09 57.98 -15.30
N PRO A 166 -49.69 58.90 -16.08
CA PRO A 166 -49.35 60.32 -16.03
C PRO A 166 -50.49 61.20 -15.53
N GLN A 167 -50.19 62.39 -14.99
CA GLN A 167 -51.16 63.48 -15.03
C GLN A 167 -50.50 64.85 -15.23
N ARG A 168 -51.21 65.62 -16.06
CA ARG A 168 -50.80 66.75 -16.89
C ARG A 168 -50.63 68.08 -16.14
N ARG A 169 -49.68 68.86 -16.68
CA ARG A 169 -49.73 70.30 -17.06
C ARG A 169 -50.20 71.33 -16.03
N GLY A 170 -49.34 72.33 -15.84
CA GLY A 170 -49.75 73.71 -15.60
C GLY A 170 -48.65 74.56 -14.96
N ALA A 171 -47.78 75.16 -15.77
CA ALA A 171 -47.04 76.37 -15.40
C ALA A 171 -47.99 77.60 -15.58
N PRO A 172 -47.55 78.87 -15.41
CA PRO A 172 -46.73 79.53 -14.37
C PRO A 172 -47.40 80.84 -13.86
N ALA A 173 -46.82 81.52 -12.84
CA ALA A 173 -46.80 82.99 -12.65
C ALA A 173 -46.03 83.29 -11.34
N ALA A 174 -44.92 84.03 -11.30
CA ALA A 174 -44.71 85.46 -11.55
C ALA A 174 -45.33 86.40 -10.48
N HIS A 175 -44.42 87.10 -9.78
CA HIS A 175 -44.52 88.40 -9.09
C HIS A 175 -45.58 88.65 -7.99
N ALA A 176 -45.08 88.96 -6.79
CA ALA A 176 -45.22 90.27 -6.16
C ALA A 176 -44.05 90.51 -5.21
#